data_AF-A0A2J7QWM8-F1
#
_entry.id   AF-A0A2J7QWM8-F1
#
_cell.length_a   1.000
_cell.length_b   1.000
_cell.length_c   1.000
_cell.angle_alpha   90.00
_cell.angle_beta   90.00
_cell.angle_gamma   90.00
#
_symmetry.space_group_name_H-M   'P 1'
#
loop_
_entity.id
_entity.type
_entity.pdbx_description
1 polymer ?
#
loop_
_entity_poly.entity_id
_entity_poly.type
_entity_poly.pdbx_seq_one_letter_code
_entity_poly.pdbx_strand_id
1 'polypeptide(L)'
;MTTMDKKDVGLRNSNILELFQGAQVLLTGATGFMGQVLMEKLLRTCQIDKLYIIIRPKKGMTEKERLKKIFDSSLYERLQREQPNCISKVVLVTGDNEQRGLGLSKEDHALLVHRVNIIFHAAATVRFDEKLTTAVAINILGTKDMLDLAREMPHLKAFVHFSTAYSNCIMKEIDEKFYMPAMRWTEVVQLVDSLDQETTEIITPIVLGEWPNTYSFTKALAEDLIRDEARGLPIGILRPSIVVNTASEPVVAWINNVYGAAGAVTGAAIGLLKSLHCDKDIAADMVPVDMAINAALAIAWEVAQHT
;
A
#
# COMPACT_ATOMS: atom_id res chain seq x y z
N MET A 1 -2.66 -15.49 -39.49
CA MET A 1 -1.75 -14.47 -38.94
C MET A 1 -2.59 -13.53 -38.10
N THR A 2 -2.69 -13.84 -36.80
CA THR A 2 -3.50 -13.12 -35.83
C THR A 2 -2.91 -11.73 -35.62
N THR A 3 -3.73 -10.71 -35.77
CA THR A 3 -3.42 -9.32 -35.45
C THR A 3 -3.03 -9.22 -33.98
N MET A 4 -1.73 -9.21 -33.70
CA MET A 4 -1.20 -8.84 -32.39
C MET A 4 -1.61 -7.38 -32.11
N ASP A 5 -2.19 -7.16 -30.94
CA ASP A 5 -2.66 -5.86 -30.50
C ASP A 5 -1.46 -4.92 -30.36
N LYS A 6 -1.58 -3.67 -30.84
CA LYS A 6 -0.46 -2.69 -30.88
C LYS A 6 0.13 -2.38 -29.50
N LYS A 7 -0.57 -2.75 -28.41
CA LYS A 7 -0.09 -2.61 -27.01
C LYS A 7 1.07 -3.56 -26.66
N ASP A 8 1.19 -4.73 -27.29
CA ASP A 8 2.24 -5.71 -26.98
C ASP A 8 3.63 -5.32 -27.49
N VAL A 9 3.72 -4.36 -28.42
CA VAL A 9 4.99 -3.92 -29.01
C VAL A 9 5.78 -3.03 -28.03
N GLY A 10 5.11 -2.30 -27.12
CA GLY A 10 5.76 -1.40 -26.16
C GLY A 10 6.35 -2.07 -24.92
N LEU A 11 5.92 -3.29 -24.59
CA LEU A 11 6.39 -4.02 -23.40
C LEU A 11 7.69 -4.81 -23.65
N ARG A 12 8.10 -5.00 -24.90
CA ARG A 12 9.22 -5.89 -25.27
C ARG A 12 10.61 -5.41 -24.82
N ASN A 13 10.77 -4.15 -24.43
CA ASN A 13 12.04 -3.55 -23.96
C ASN A 13 11.84 -2.65 -22.71
N SER A 14 10.98 -3.05 -21.78
CA SER A 14 10.73 -2.24 -20.56
C SER A 14 11.74 -2.60 -19.47
N ASN A 15 12.65 -1.68 -19.14
CA ASN A 15 13.59 -1.84 -18.02
C ASN A 15 12.88 -2.10 -16.67
N ILE A 16 11.67 -1.56 -16.51
CA ILE A 16 10.83 -1.84 -15.34
C ILE A 16 10.47 -3.32 -15.29
N LEU A 17 10.05 -3.92 -16.41
CA LEU A 17 9.72 -5.35 -16.45
C LEU A 17 10.95 -6.23 -16.22
N GLU A 18 12.12 -5.82 -16.71
CA GLU A 18 13.39 -6.54 -16.50
C GLU A 18 13.75 -6.64 -15.01
N LEU A 19 13.50 -5.59 -14.20
CA LEU A 19 13.70 -5.65 -12.75
C LEU A 19 12.89 -6.79 -12.11
N PHE A 20 11.62 -6.95 -12.54
CA PHE A 20 10.70 -7.89 -11.92
C PHE A 20 10.82 -9.31 -12.45
N GLN A 21 11.53 -9.53 -13.56
CA GLN A 21 11.70 -10.87 -14.11
C GLN A 21 12.42 -11.78 -13.12
N GLY A 22 11.74 -12.83 -12.66
CA GLY A 22 12.27 -13.73 -11.63
C GLY A 22 12.37 -13.13 -10.22
N ALA A 23 11.76 -11.97 -9.97
CA ALA A 23 11.77 -11.33 -8.66
C ALA A 23 10.96 -12.12 -7.62
N GLN A 24 11.35 -11.94 -6.36
CA GLN A 24 10.72 -12.50 -5.17
C GLN A 24 10.11 -11.34 -4.39
N VAL A 25 8.82 -11.11 -4.60
CA VAL A 25 8.16 -9.87 -4.15
C VAL A 25 7.39 -10.12 -2.86
N LEU A 26 7.59 -9.27 -1.86
CA LEU A 26 6.73 -9.19 -0.68
C LEU A 26 5.74 -8.04 -0.81
N LEU A 27 4.46 -8.31 -0.61
CA LEU A 27 3.40 -7.31 -0.62
C LEU A 27 2.58 -7.36 0.67
N THR A 28 2.53 -6.24 1.38
CA THR A 28 1.55 -6.02 2.46
C THR A 28 0.34 -5.26 1.93
N GLY A 29 -0.82 -5.45 2.57
CA GLY A 29 -2.05 -4.77 2.13
C GLY A 29 -2.64 -5.35 0.84
N ALA A 30 -2.28 -6.59 0.47
CA ALA A 30 -2.72 -7.26 -0.75
C ALA A 30 -4.26 -7.36 -0.89
N THR A 31 -5.01 -7.35 0.22
CA THR A 31 -6.47 -7.36 0.20
C THR A 31 -7.10 -5.97 0.08
N GLY A 32 -6.32 -4.89 0.22
CA GLY A 32 -6.76 -3.51 0.06
C GLY A 32 -6.90 -3.11 -1.41
N PHE A 33 -7.52 -1.95 -1.67
CA PHE A 33 -7.83 -1.49 -3.03
C PHE A 33 -6.59 -1.44 -3.94
N MET A 34 -5.56 -0.68 -3.55
CA MET A 34 -4.31 -0.60 -4.32
C MET A 34 -3.57 -1.94 -4.37
N GLY A 35 -3.53 -2.67 -3.24
CA GLY A 35 -2.83 -3.95 -3.16
C GLY A 35 -3.39 -5.02 -4.10
N GLN A 36 -4.71 -5.05 -4.32
CA GLN A 36 -5.33 -5.97 -5.27
C GLN A 36 -4.91 -5.66 -6.72
N VAL A 37 -4.90 -4.37 -7.10
CA VAL A 37 -4.48 -3.93 -8.44
C VAL A 37 -2.99 -4.17 -8.65
N LEU A 38 -2.16 -3.92 -7.63
CA LEU A 38 -0.73 -4.21 -7.67
C LEU A 38 -0.45 -5.70 -7.82
N MET A 39 -1.13 -6.55 -7.05
CA MET A 39 -1.01 -8.00 -7.17
C MET A 39 -1.39 -8.47 -8.57
N GLU A 40 -2.50 -7.98 -9.12
CA GLU A 40 -2.93 -8.30 -10.48
C GLU A 40 -1.85 -7.92 -11.50
N LYS A 41 -1.34 -6.69 -11.41
CA LYS A 41 -0.34 -6.15 -12.33
C LYS A 41 0.97 -6.95 -12.27
N LEU A 42 1.46 -7.25 -11.07
CA LEU A 42 2.67 -8.03 -10.83
C LEU A 42 2.56 -9.44 -11.43
N LEU A 43 1.44 -10.12 -11.18
CA LEU A 43 1.22 -11.49 -11.66
C LEU A 43 0.96 -11.57 -13.16
N ARG A 44 0.28 -10.57 -13.74
CA ARG A 44 -0.09 -10.57 -15.17
C ARG A 44 1.07 -10.15 -16.07
N THR A 45 1.79 -9.10 -15.68
CA THR A 45 2.72 -8.41 -16.59
C THR A 45 4.20 -8.53 -16.21
N CYS A 46 4.51 -8.64 -14.91
CA CYS A 46 5.87 -8.47 -14.42
C CYS A 46 6.70 -9.78 -14.35
N GLN A 47 6.12 -10.93 -14.73
CA GLN A 47 6.81 -12.24 -14.80
C GLN A 47 7.66 -12.58 -13.55
N ILE A 48 7.19 -12.19 -12.37
CA ILE A 48 7.83 -12.53 -11.09
C ILE A 48 7.88 -14.05 -10.86
N ASP A 49 8.79 -14.50 -10.01
CA ASP A 49 8.86 -15.92 -9.61
C ASP A 49 7.84 -16.23 -8.51
N LYS A 50 7.92 -15.51 -7.38
CA LYS A 50 6.95 -15.63 -6.27
C LYS A 50 6.47 -14.27 -5.78
N LEU A 51 5.22 -14.27 -5.34
CA LEU A 51 4.58 -13.19 -4.60
C LEU A 51 4.21 -13.68 -3.20
N TYR A 52 4.89 -13.15 -2.19
CA TYR A 52 4.58 -13.36 -0.80
C TYR A 52 3.57 -12.29 -0.36
N ILE A 53 2.45 -12.69 0.23
CA ILE A 53 1.48 -11.74 0.79
C ILE A 53 1.24 -12.02 2.27
N ILE A 54 1.40 -10.98 3.10
CA ILE A 54 1.12 -11.06 4.54
C ILE A 54 -0.38 -10.87 4.76
N ILE A 55 -1.01 -11.83 5.43
CA ILE A 55 -2.44 -11.82 5.69
C ILE A 55 -2.75 -12.16 7.16
N ARG A 56 -3.64 -11.38 7.78
CA ARG A 56 -4.10 -11.63 9.16
C ARG A 56 -4.93 -12.91 9.24
N PRO A 57 -4.71 -13.84 10.18
CA PRO A 57 -5.49 -15.08 10.24
C PRO A 57 -7.00 -14.82 10.35
N LYS A 58 -7.82 -15.67 9.72
CA LYS A 58 -9.28 -15.57 9.79
C LYS A 58 -9.87 -16.88 10.30
N LYS A 59 -10.59 -16.81 11.42
CA LYS A 59 -11.25 -17.98 12.03
C LYS A 59 -12.15 -18.68 11.01
N GLY A 60 -12.01 -20.01 10.91
CA GLY A 60 -12.87 -20.85 10.09
C GLY A 60 -12.60 -20.79 8.58
N MET A 61 -11.46 -20.25 8.13
CA MET A 61 -11.04 -20.33 6.73
C MET A 61 -9.62 -20.83 6.60
N THR A 62 -9.41 -21.81 5.73
CA THR A 62 -8.07 -22.26 5.33
C THR A 62 -7.38 -21.23 4.42
N GLU A 63 -6.06 -21.31 4.34
CA GLU A 63 -5.25 -20.51 3.41
C GLU A 63 -5.71 -20.67 1.95
N LYS A 64 -5.99 -21.91 1.52
CA LYS A 64 -6.45 -22.20 0.16
C LYS A 64 -7.81 -21.55 -0.15
N GLU A 65 -8.78 -21.66 0.78
CA GLU A 65 -10.09 -21.03 0.61
C GLU A 65 -9.97 -19.50 0.58
N ARG A 66 -9.06 -18.95 1.38
CA ARG A 66 -8.82 -17.51 1.40
C ARG A 66 -8.18 -17.03 0.12
N LEU A 67 -7.18 -17.74 -0.39
CA LEU A 67 -6.56 -17.43 -1.68
C LEU A 67 -7.61 -17.49 -2.79
N LYS A 68 -8.40 -18.57 -2.86
CA LYS A 68 -9.49 -18.70 -3.82
C LYS A 68 -10.44 -17.51 -3.77
N LYS A 69 -10.90 -17.13 -2.57
CA LYS A 69 -11.81 -16.00 -2.39
C LYS A 69 -11.20 -14.66 -2.85
N ILE A 70 -9.89 -14.45 -2.70
CA ILE A 70 -9.23 -13.26 -3.22
C ILE A 70 -9.32 -13.26 -4.76
N PHE A 71 -9.05 -14.40 -5.40
CA PHE A 71 -9.04 -14.55 -6.86
C PHE A 71 -10.44 -14.66 -7.50
N ASP A 72 -11.51 -14.87 -6.72
CA ASP A 72 -12.90 -14.90 -7.21
C ASP A 72 -13.42 -13.50 -7.67
N SER A 73 -12.65 -12.42 -7.48
CA SER A 73 -13.01 -11.07 -7.94
C SER A 73 -12.86 -10.90 -9.45
N SER A 74 -13.76 -10.12 -10.07
CA SER A 74 -13.71 -9.77 -11.50
C SER A 74 -12.42 -9.08 -11.93
N LEU A 75 -11.70 -8.47 -10.99
CA LEU A 75 -10.36 -7.90 -11.21
C LEU A 75 -9.39 -8.92 -11.81
N TYR A 76 -9.46 -10.18 -11.34
CA TYR A 76 -8.48 -11.22 -11.68
C TYR A 76 -8.91 -12.12 -12.85
N GLU A 77 -10.08 -11.89 -13.46
CA GLU A 77 -10.54 -12.71 -14.59
C GLU A 77 -9.58 -12.64 -15.78
N ARG A 78 -9.10 -11.42 -16.09
CA ARG A 78 -8.11 -11.20 -17.14
C ARG A 78 -6.79 -11.90 -16.81
N LEU A 79 -6.30 -11.73 -15.58
CA LEU A 79 -5.11 -12.40 -15.08
C LEU A 79 -5.21 -13.93 -15.22
N GLN A 80 -6.31 -14.54 -14.81
CA GLN A 80 -6.50 -15.99 -14.87
C GLN A 80 -6.56 -16.51 -16.31
N ARG A 81 -7.08 -15.72 -17.25
CA ARG A 81 -7.09 -16.05 -18.68
C ARG A 81 -5.69 -15.96 -19.31
N GLU A 82 -4.94 -14.91 -18.99
CA GLU A 82 -3.61 -14.65 -19.57
C GLU A 82 -2.50 -15.46 -18.88
N GLN A 83 -2.65 -15.75 -17.60
CA GLN A 83 -1.69 -16.47 -16.75
C GLN A 83 -2.40 -17.54 -15.88
N PRO A 84 -2.83 -18.68 -16.46
CA PRO A 84 -3.63 -19.69 -15.75
C PRO A 84 -2.98 -20.26 -14.48
N ASN A 85 -1.65 -20.27 -14.43
CA ASN A 85 -0.88 -20.79 -13.30
C ASN A 85 -0.47 -19.71 -12.28
N CYS A 86 -0.94 -18.46 -12.41
CA CYS A 86 -0.51 -17.34 -11.56
C CYS A 86 -0.71 -17.59 -10.07
N ILE A 87 -1.78 -18.29 -9.67
CA ILE A 87 -2.10 -18.58 -8.26
C ILE A 87 -0.98 -19.38 -7.59
N SER A 88 -0.32 -20.29 -8.33
CA SER A 88 0.81 -21.09 -7.81
C SER A 88 2.07 -20.26 -7.47
N LYS A 89 2.13 -19.01 -7.94
CA LYS A 89 3.20 -18.07 -7.60
C LYS A 89 2.94 -17.35 -6.28
N VAL A 90 1.70 -17.37 -5.79
CA VAL A 90 1.32 -16.68 -4.55
C VAL A 90 1.57 -17.58 -3.36
N VAL A 91 2.34 -17.05 -2.41
CA VAL A 91 2.62 -17.67 -1.11
C VAL A 91 1.94 -16.83 -0.04
N LEU A 92 1.01 -17.44 0.69
CA LEU A 92 0.39 -16.79 1.84
C LEU A 92 1.33 -16.89 3.03
N VAL A 93 1.57 -15.76 3.68
CA VAL A 93 2.32 -15.70 4.93
C VAL A 93 1.37 -15.19 6.00
N THR A 94 1.22 -15.93 7.08
CA THR A 94 0.38 -15.51 8.20
C THR A 94 1.11 -14.43 8.98
N GLY A 95 0.47 -13.28 9.14
CA GLY A 95 1.03 -12.16 9.91
C GLY A 95 0.04 -11.01 10.08
N ASP A 96 0.35 -10.12 11.00
CA ASP A 96 -0.45 -8.97 11.37
C ASP A 96 0.46 -7.76 11.64
N ASN A 97 0.27 -6.68 10.89
CA ASN A 97 1.03 -5.45 11.06
C ASN A 97 0.74 -4.75 12.39
N GLU A 98 -0.34 -5.10 13.09
CA GLU A 98 -0.62 -4.62 14.44
C GLU A 98 0.28 -5.29 15.49
N GLN A 99 0.88 -6.44 15.16
CA GLN A 99 1.72 -7.22 16.06
C GLN A 99 3.20 -6.94 15.81
N ARG A 100 3.98 -6.95 16.89
CA ARG A 100 5.44 -6.83 16.83
C ARG A 100 6.04 -7.90 15.92
N GLY A 101 7.02 -7.51 15.12
CA GLY A 101 7.64 -8.40 14.13
C GLY A 101 6.64 -8.88 13.07
N LEU A 102 5.60 -8.08 12.80
CA LEU A 102 4.53 -8.38 11.84
C LEU A 102 3.75 -9.66 12.15
N GLY A 103 3.82 -10.18 13.38
CA GLY A 103 3.17 -11.44 13.79
C GLY A 103 3.68 -12.68 13.04
N LEU A 104 4.89 -12.63 12.49
CA LEU A 104 5.47 -13.73 11.70
C LEU A 104 5.94 -14.88 12.59
N SER A 105 5.80 -16.11 12.08
CA SER A 105 6.52 -17.27 12.63
C SER A 105 8.03 -17.14 12.37
N LYS A 106 8.86 -17.86 13.12
CA LYS A 106 10.32 -17.86 12.87
C LYS A 106 10.65 -18.41 11.48
N GLU A 107 9.87 -19.38 11.05
CA GLU A 107 9.99 -20.04 9.75
C GLU A 107 9.63 -19.08 8.61
N ASP A 108 8.52 -18.35 8.72
CA ASP A 108 8.10 -17.36 7.74
C ASP A 108 9.05 -16.16 7.70
N HIS A 109 9.50 -15.71 8.87
CA HIS A 109 10.52 -14.67 8.97
C HIS A 109 11.78 -15.05 8.20
N ALA A 110 12.34 -16.24 8.47
CA ALA A 110 13.50 -16.75 7.76
C ALA A 110 13.24 -16.90 6.25
N LEU A 111 12.07 -17.41 5.86
CA LEU A 111 11.69 -17.54 4.45
C LEU A 111 11.72 -16.19 3.73
N LEU A 112 11.10 -15.16 4.31
CA LEU A 112 11.06 -13.83 3.73
C LEU A 112 12.46 -13.22 3.64
N VAL A 113 13.24 -13.29 4.72
CA VAL A 113 14.62 -12.78 4.77
C VAL A 113 15.50 -13.36 3.67
N HIS A 114 15.41 -14.67 3.41
CA HIS A 114 16.29 -15.34 2.45
C HIS A 114 15.83 -15.21 0.99
N ARG A 115 14.53 -15.00 0.75
CA ARG A 115 13.98 -15.06 -0.61
C ARG A 115 13.69 -13.68 -1.18
N VAL A 116 13.12 -12.78 -0.39
CA VAL A 116 12.55 -11.53 -0.90
C VAL A 116 13.66 -10.58 -1.36
N ASN A 117 13.45 -9.97 -2.52
CA ASN A 117 14.33 -8.94 -3.06
C ASN A 117 13.61 -7.64 -3.44
N ILE A 118 12.27 -7.61 -3.41
CA ILE A 118 11.48 -6.39 -3.59
C ILE A 118 10.33 -6.38 -2.58
N ILE A 119 10.15 -5.26 -1.89
CA ILE A 119 9.04 -5.05 -0.93
C ILE A 119 8.13 -3.94 -1.44
N PHE A 120 6.82 -4.20 -1.44
CA PHE A 120 5.78 -3.18 -1.52
C PHE A 120 5.01 -3.16 -0.20
N HIS A 121 5.24 -2.12 0.60
CA HIS A 121 4.56 -1.93 1.87
C HIS A 121 3.32 -1.04 1.68
N ALA A 122 2.18 -1.65 1.35
CA ALA A 122 0.91 -0.97 1.10
C ALA A 122 -0.14 -1.19 2.21
N ALA A 123 0.20 -1.94 3.26
CA ALA A 123 -0.68 -2.08 4.42
C ALA A 123 -0.73 -0.79 5.24
N ALA A 124 -1.93 -0.23 5.35
CA ALA A 124 -2.23 0.88 6.22
C ALA A 124 -3.72 0.82 6.60
N THR A 125 -4.07 1.36 7.76
CA THR A 125 -5.44 1.78 7.98
C THR A 125 -5.66 3.10 7.25
N VAL A 126 -6.65 3.13 6.37
CA VAL A 126 -7.03 4.30 5.54
C VAL A 126 -8.32 4.96 6.02
N ARG A 127 -8.81 4.55 7.19
CA ARG A 127 -10.01 5.13 7.80
C ARG A 127 -9.66 6.46 8.44
N PHE A 128 -10.40 7.51 8.09
CA PHE A 128 -10.15 8.85 8.61
C PHE A 128 -10.51 9.01 10.09
N ASP A 129 -11.42 8.16 10.57
CA ASP A 129 -11.92 8.08 11.95
C ASP A 129 -11.28 6.92 12.74
N GLU A 130 -10.17 6.34 12.26
CA GLU A 130 -9.47 5.31 13.00
C GLU A 130 -8.92 5.84 14.32
N LYS A 131 -8.99 4.99 15.35
CA LYS A 131 -8.42 5.29 16.66
C LYS A 131 -6.92 5.49 16.55
N LEU A 132 -6.40 6.50 17.25
CA LEU A 132 -4.98 6.85 17.20
C LEU A 132 -4.08 5.66 17.61
N THR A 133 -4.47 4.91 18.65
CA THR A 133 -3.78 3.69 19.09
C THR A 133 -3.60 2.67 17.95
N THR A 134 -4.67 2.35 17.25
CA THR A 134 -4.68 1.42 16.12
C THR A 134 -3.89 1.97 14.94
N ALA A 135 -4.05 3.25 14.62
CA ALA A 135 -3.33 3.89 13.52
C ALA A 135 -1.81 3.94 13.77
N VAL A 136 -1.37 4.20 15.02
CA VAL A 136 0.03 4.13 15.43
C VAL A 136 0.57 2.71 15.30
N ALA A 137 -0.17 1.70 15.80
CA ALA A 137 0.23 0.30 15.69
C ALA A 137 0.44 -0.13 14.23
N ILE A 138 -0.50 0.20 13.33
CA ILE A 138 -0.44 -0.25 11.94
C ILE A 138 0.55 0.60 11.12
N ASN A 139 0.38 1.93 11.12
CA ASN A 139 1.05 2.79 10.15
C ASN A 139 2.48 3.15 10.60
N ILE A 140 2.75 3.20 11.91
CA ILE A 140 4.08 3.54 12.44
C ILE A 140 4.81 2.26 12.84
N LEU A 141 4.29 1.51 13.83
CA LEU A 141 5.00 0.34 14.36
C LEU A 141 5.09 -0.79 13.31
N GLY A 142 4.03 -1.04 12.54
CA GLY A 142 4.06 -1.97 11.42
C GLY A 142 5.03 -1.55 10.30
N THR A 143 5.23 -0.25 10.07
CA THR A 143 6.28 0.24 9.16
C THR A 143 7.67 -0.02 9.76
N LYS A 144 7.86 0.23 11.06
CA LYS A 144 9.13 -0.02 11.75
C LYS A 144 9.51 -1.50 11.66
N ASP A 145 8.60 -2.39 11.99
CA ASP A 145 8.84 -3.83 11.95
C ASP A 145 9.15 -4.31 10.52
N MET A 146 8.56 -3.68 9.49
CA MET A 146 8.89 -3.97 8.09
C MET A 146 10.29 -3.46 7.70
N LEU A 147 10.72 -2.30 8.21
CA LEU A 147 12.09 -1.81 8.00
C LEU A 147 13.12 -2.71 8.69
N ASP A 148 12.80 -3.19 9.89
CA ASP A 148 13.66 -4.12 10.64
C ASP A 148 13.80 -5.45 9.88
N LEU A 149 12.69 -6.03 9.38
CA LEU A 149 12.73 -7.21 8.51
C LEU A 149 13.54 -6.97 7.22
N ALA A 150 13.33 -5.82 6.58
CA ALA A 150 14.02 -5.45 5.34
C ALA A 150 15.54 -5.34 5.51
N ARG A 151 16.01 -4.91 6.68
CA ARG A 151 17.44 -4.80 7.01
C ARG A 151 18.14 -6.15 7.08
N GLU A 152 17.40 -7.21 7.38
CA GLU A 152 17.95 -8.57 7.42
C GLU A 152 18.04 -9.21 6.02
N MET A 153 17.40 -8.64 5.00
CA MET A 153 17.35 -9.19 3.63
C MET A 153 18.64 -8.89 2.85
N PRO A 154 19.51 -9.89 2.58
CA PRO A 154 20.81 -9.65 1.95
C PRO A 154 20.72 -9.32 0.45
N HIS A 155 19.56 -9.51 -0.17
CA HIS A 155 19.34 -9.33 -1.60
C HIS A 155 18.26 -8.30 -1.92
N LEU A 156 17.89 -7.46 -0.94
CA LEU A 156 16.89 -6.43 -1.13
C LEU A 156 17.38 -5.38 -2.14
N LYS A 157 16.63 -5.24 -3.25
CA LYS A 157 16.88 -4.26 -4.30
C LYS A 157 15.99 -3.04 -4.18
N ALA A 158 14.76 -3.20 -3.68
CA ALA A 158 13.84 -2.09 -3.55
C ALA A 158 12.81 -2.31 -2.44
N PHE A 159 12.52 -1.25 -1.71
CA PHE A 159 11.43 -1.11 -0.76
C PHE A 159 10.58 0.08 -1.19
N VAL A 160 9.30 -0.16 -1.50
CA VAL A 160 8.36 0.92 -1.82
C VAL A 160 7.33 1.05 -0.71
N HIS A 161 7.36 2.19 -0.02
CA HIS A 161 6.36 2.55 1.00
C HIS A 161 5.22 3.35 0.37
N PHE A 162 3.97 2.96 0.64
CA PHE A 162 2.79 3.70 0.20
C PHE A 162 2.40 4.72 1.27
N SER A 163 2.68 5.99 1.00
CA SER A 163 2.20 7.13 1.78
C SER A 163 0.99 7.79 1.09
N THR A 164 0.86 9.11 1.17
CA THR A 164 -0.20 9.89 0.54
C THR A 164 0.27 11.33 0.31
N ALA A 165 -0.22 11.99 -0.74
CA ALA A 165 0.03 13.42 -0.98
C ALA A 165 -0.45 14.30 0.19
N TYR A 166 -1.37 13.77 1.02
CA TYR A 166 -1.92 14.46 2.18
C TYR A 166 -1.10 14.27 3.47
N SER A 167 0.05 13.59 3.46
CA SER A 167 0.84 13.37 4.67
C SER A 167 1.33 14.70 5.27
N ASN A 168 1.64 15.67 4.42
CA ASN A 168 2.10 17.01 4.81
C ASN A 168 1.06 18.08 4.48
N CYS A 169 -0.25 17.76 4.53
CA CYS A 169 -1.34 18.67 4.13
C CYS A 169 -1.50 19.94 4.99
N ILE A 170 -0.79 20.04 6.11
CA ILE A 170 -0.68 21.26 6.92
C ILE A 170 0.23 22.32 6.25
N MET A 171 1.06 21.89 5.30
CA MET A 171 1.95 22.77 4.54
C MET A 171 1.23 23.32 3.32
N LYS A 172 1.51 24.60 3.00
CA LYS A 172 0.97 25.24 1.79
C LYS A 172 1.64 24.73 0.51
N GLU A 173 2.94 24.44 0.57
CA GLU A 173 3.75 23.98 -0.56
C GLU A 173 4.48 22.70 -0.15
N ILE A 174 4.32 21.65 -0.96
CA ILE A 174 4.83 20.30 -0.69
C ILE A 174 5.73 19.87 -1.85
N ASP A 175 7.02 19.66 -1.54
CA ASP A 175 8.05 19.15 -2.43
C ASP A 175 8.29 17.64 -2.17
N GLU A 176 9.02 17.00 -3.08
CA GLU A 176 9.51 15.62 -2.94
C GLU A 176 10.71 15.53 -1.99
N LYS A 177 10.51 15.94 -0.74
CA LYS A 177 11.49 15.83 0.35
C LYS A 177 10.85 15.29 1.62
N PHE A 178 11.69 14.93 2.59
CA PHE A 178 11.22 14.63 3.93
C PHE A 178 10.91 15.92 4.69
N TYR A 179 9.83 15.87 5.47
CA TYR A 179 9.41 16.93 6.37
C TYR A 179 9.65 16.50 7.82
N MET A 180 9.89 17.48 8.69
CA MET A 180 9.96 17.25 10.12
C MET A 180 8.61 17.62 10.74
N PRO A 181 7.82 16.64 11.24
CA PRO A 181 6.57 16.94 11.92
C PRO A 181 6.84 17.65 13.25
N ALA A 182 5.84 18.39 13.73
CA ALA A 182 5.91 19.10 15.02
C ALA A 182 6.11 18.14 16.21
N MET A 183 5.52 16.95 16.14
CA MET A 183 5.74 15.86 17.09
C MET A 183 6.40 14.69 16.37
N ARG A 184 7.47 14.14 16.94
CA ARG A 184 8.22 12.99 16.40
C ARG A 184 7.39 11.72 16.48
N TRP A 185 7.65 10.77 15.58
CA TRP A 185 7.01 9.45 15.66
C TRP A 185 7.28 8.74 17.01
N THR A 186 8.47 8.90 17.60
CA THR A 186 8.85 8.32 18.90
C THR A 186 8.01 8.88 20.05
N GLU A 187 7.77 10.19 20.05
CA GLU A 187 6.97 10.87 21.08
C GLU A 187 5.52 10.43 21.03
N VAL A 188 4.94 10.30 19.83
CA VAL A 188 3.57 9.83 19.64
C VAL A 188 3.42 8.37 20.07
N VAL A 189 4.39 7.51 19.72
CA VAL A 189 4.41 6.11 20.17
C VAL A 189 4.47 6.04 21.70
N GLN A 190 5.39 6.78 22.33
CA GLN A 190 5.52 6.81 23.78
C GLN A 190 4.24 7.31 24.47
N LEU A 191 3.60 8.33 23.90
CA LEU A 191 2.35 8.88 24.42
C LEU A 191 1.24 7.82 24.39
N VAL A 192 1.05 7.16 23.25
CA VAL A 192 0.03 6.13 23.06
C VAL A 192 0.29 4.90 23.94
N ASP A 193 1.55 4.51 24.13
CA ASP A 193 1.92 3.39 24.99
C ASP A 193 1.74 3.70 26.49
N SER A 194 1.75 4.99 26.87
CA SER A 194 1.65 5.43 28.27
C SER A 194 0.23 5.68 28.75
N LEU A 195 -0.75 5.69 27.85
CA LEU A 195 -2.13 6.07 28.14
C LEU A 195 -3.08 4.91 27.87
N ASP A 196 -4.16 4.85 28.65
CA ASP A 196 -5.26 3.99 28.28
C ASP A 196 -5.99 4.54 27.04
N GLN A 197 -6.84 3.69 26.46
CA GLN A 197 -7.55 4.01 25.23
C GLN A 197 -8.52 5.19 25.38
N GLU A 198 -9.21 5.31 26.52
CA GLU A 198 -10.19 6.37 26.76
C GLU A 198 -9.47 7.73 26.84
N THR A 199 -8.38 7.79 27.60
CA THR A 199 -7.55 8.98 27.73
C THR A 199 -6.93 9.37 26.38
N THR A 200 -6.47 8.39 25.60
CA THR A 200 -5.91 8.63 24.25
C THR A 200 -6.93 9.26 23.32
N GLU A 201 -8.17 8.77 23.33
CA GLU A 201 -9.26 9.32 22.51
C GLU A 201 -9.58 10.77 22.90
N ILE A 202 -9.58 11.09 24.20
CA ILE A 202 -9.81 12.46 24.70
C ILE A 202 -8.73 13.44 24.20
N ILE A 203 -7.46 13.04 24.21
CA ILE A 203 -6.36 13.93 23.83
C ILE A 203 -6.06 13.92 22.33
N THR A 204 -6.60 12.96 21.56
CA THR A 204 -6.31 12.81 20.12
C THR A 204 -6.45 14.13 19.35
N PRO A 205 -7.50 14.96 19.52
CA PRO A 205 -7.59 16.24 18.82
C PRO A 205 -6.42 17.20 19.09
N ILE A 206 -5.86 17.17 20.29
CA ILE A 206 -4.69 17.97 20.67
C ILE A 206 -3.43 17.43 19.99
N VAL A 207 -3.29 16.09 19.96
CA VAL A 207 -2.15 15.41 19.33
C VAL A 207 -2.14 15.62 17.81
N LEU A 208 -3.32 15.58 17.17
CA LEU A 208 -3.45 15.84 15.74
C LEU A 208 -3.09 17.28 15.37
N GLY A 209 -3.37 18.24 16.25
CA GLY A 209 -3.10 19.66 16.00
C GLY A 209 -3.80 20.14 14.73
N GLU A 210 -3.00 20.53 13.72
CA GLU A 210 -3.50 21.03 12.44
C GLU A 210 -3.89 19.93 11.44
N TRP A 211 -3.51 18.67 11.70
CA TRP A 211 -3.86 17.58 10.80
C TRP A 211 -5.37 17.32 10.82
N PRO A 212 -6.00 17.20 9.64
CA PRO A 212 -7.45 17.06 9.56
C PRO A 212 -7.98 15.71 10.04
N ASN A 213 -7.12 14.69 10.15
CA ASN A 213 -7.50 13.34 10.58
C ASN A 213 -6.28 12.48 10.96
N THR A 214 -6.56 11.38 11.67
CA THR A 214 -5.55 10.39 12.12
C THR A 214 -4.78 9.77 10.95
N TYR A 215 -5.41 9.59 9.79
CA TYR A 215 -4.78 8.97 8.62
C TYR A 215 -3.60 9.81 8.09
N SER A 216 -3.87 11.07 7.73
CA SER A 216 -2.85 12.00 7.23
C SER A 216 -1.72 12.20 8.24
N PHE A 217 -2.06 12.35 9.52
CA PHE A 217 -1.11 12.48 10.61
C PHE A 217 -0.18 11.27 10.73
N THR A 218 -0.73 10.05 10.82
CA THR A 218 0.09 8.85 10.98
C THR A 218 0.88 8.50 9.72
N LYS A 219 0.46 8.92 8.53
CA LYS A 219 1.29 8.85 7.32
C LYS A 219 2.49 9.80 7.36
N ALA A 220 2.31 11.02 7.88
CA ALA A 220 3.41 11.94 8.13
C ALA A 220 4.45 11.32 9.08
N LEU A 221 3.97 10.71 10.17
CA LEU A 221 4.83 10.05 11.16
C LEU A 221 5.49 8.77 10.62
N ALA A 222 4.85 8.04 9.71
CA ALA A 222 5.47 6.89 9.05
C ALA A 222 6.62 7.33 8.13
N GLU A 223 6.47 8.44 7.39
CA GLU A 223 7.56 9.03 6.62
C GLU A 223 8.69 9.56 7.52
N ASP A 224 8.32 10.11 8.67
CA ASP A 224 9.25 10.58 9.68
C ASP A 224 10.10 9.45 10.27
N LEU A 225 9.47 8.31 10.59
CA LEU A 225 10.12 7.07 10.96
C LEU A 225 11.06 6.57 9.86
N ILE A 226 10.60 6.56 8.60
CA ILE A 226 11.43 6.14 7.46
C ILE A 226 12.67 7.02 7.35
N ARG A 227 12.53 8.34 7.52
CA ARG A 227 13.66 9.27 7.48
C ARG A 227 14.72 8.92 8.53
N ASP A 228 14.29 8.55 9.73
CA ASP A 228 15.19 8.24 10.85
C ASP A 228 15.82 6.84 10.71
N GLU A 229 15.01 5.82 10.36
CA GLU A 229 15.36 4.40 10.50
C GLU A 229 15.72 3.71 9.19
N ALA A 230 15.40 4.25 8.02
CA ALA A 230 15.63 3.56 6.73
C ALA A 230 17.03 3.79 6.15
N ARG A 231 17.95 4.42 6.91
CA ARG A 231 19.33 4.66 6.45
C ARG A 231 19.99 3.34 6.02
N GLY A 232 20.48 3.32 4.78
CA GLY A 232 21.15 2.15 4.19
C GLY A 232 20.20 1.14 3.53
N LEU A 233 18.89 1.39 3.52
CA LEU A 233 17.92 0.58 2.77
C LEU A 233 17.59 1.25 1.42
N PRO A 234 17.39 0.48 0.35
CA PRO A 234 16.93 1.00 -0.93
C PRO A 234 15.42 1.31 -0.85
N ILE A 235 15.05 2.50 -0.37
CA ILE A 235 13.65 2.87 -0.13
C ILE A 235 13.17 4.01 -1.03
N GLY A 236 11.94 3.86 -1.53
CA GLY A 236 11.17 4.90 -2.21
C GLY A 236 9.80 5.07 -1.59
N ILE A 237 9.26 6.29 -1.63
CA ILE A 237 7.95 6.63 -1.05
C ILE A 237 7.01 7.07 -2.18
N LEU A 238 5.89 6.38 -2.32
CA LEU A 238 4.80 6.77 -3.21
C LEU A 238 3.78 7.62 -2.44
N ARG A 239 3.51 8.85 -2.89
CA ARG A 239 2.50 9.75 -2.30
C ARG A 239 1.34 9.99 -3.29
N PRO A 240 0.41 9.04 -3.46
CA PRO A 240 -0.75 9.27 -4.31
C PRO A 240 -1.74 10.25 -3.66
N SER A 241 -2.48 10.99 -4.47
CA SER A 241 -3.61 11.83 -4.03
C SER A 241 -4.90 11.00 -3.87
N ILE A 242 -6.05 11.48 -4.33
CA ILE A 242 -7.32 10.73 -4.19
C ILE A 242 -7.33 9.61 -5.23
N VAL A 243 -7.06 8.39 -4.78
CA VAL A 243 -7.06 7.22 -5.66
C VAL A 243 -8.49 6.81 -6.00
N VAL A 244 -8.79 6.77 -7.30
CA VAL A 244 -10.11 6.40 -7.85
C VAL A 244 -10.03 5.11 -8.67
N ASN A 245 -11.14 4.74 -9.31
CA ASN A 245 -11.25 3.57 -10.16
C ASN A 245 -10.14 3.51 -11.23
N THR A 246 -9.90 2.31 -11.74
CA THR A 246 -8.99 2.11 -12.87
C THR A 246 -9.42 2.93 -14.09
N ALA A 247 -8.45 3.53 -14.76
CA ALA A 247 -8.69 4.22 -16.03
C ALA A 247 -8.77 3.23 -17.19
N SER A 248 -7.92 2.20 -17.18
CA SER A 248 -7.68 1.37 -18.36
C SER A 248 -7.51 -0.12 -18.08
N GLU A 249 -6.79 -0.51 -17.03
CA GLU A 249 -6.45 -1.91 -16.77
C GLU A 249 -6.59 -2.29 -15.29
N PRO A 250 -6.75 -3.58 -14.97
CA PRO A 250 -7.03 -4.69 -15.89
C PRO A 250 -8.47 -4.70 -16.43
N VAL A 251 -9.37 -4.02 -15.73
CA VAL A 251 -10.79 -3.82 -16.08
C VAL A 251 -11.05 -2.33 -15.99
N VAL A 252 -11.70 -1.72 -16.99
CA VAL A 252 -12.00 -0.28 -16.99
C VAL A 252 -13.04 0.04 -15.90
N ALA A 253 -12.86 1.16 -15.20
CA ALA A 253 -13.77 1.64 -14.15
C ALA A 253 -13.97 0.65 -12.98
N TRP A 254 -13.01 -0.23 -12.74
CA TRP A 254 -13.06 -1.15 -11.62
C TRP A 254 -12.76 -0.44 -10.30
N ILE A 255 -13.59 -0.72 -9.30
CA ILE A 255 -13.46 -0.25 -7.92
C ILE A 255 -14.05 -1.30 -6.97
N ASN A 256 -13.52 -1.38 -5.76
CA ASN A 256 -13.98 -2.36 -4.75
C ASN A 256 -14.47 -1.73 -3.44
N ASN A 257 -14.60 -0.41 -3.41
CA ASN A 257 -14.99 0.35 -2.24
C ASN A 257 -15.88 1.53 -2.64
N VAL A 258 -16.56 2.09 -1.64
CA VAL A 258 -17.45 3.26 -1.78
C VAL A 258 -16.93 4.42 -0.92
N TYR A 259 -15.61 4.54 -0.78
CA TYR A 259 -15.00 5.57 0.04
C TYR A 259 -14.78 6.86 -0.75
N GLY A 260 -14.81 8.00 -0.05
CA GLY A 260 -14.52 9.33 -0.61
C GLY A 260 -15.36 9.64 -1.86
N ALA A 261 -14.67 9.97 -2.97
CA ALA A 261 -15.30 10.33 -4.24
C ALA A 261 -16.27 9.26 -4.77
N ALA A 262 -15.93 7.98 -4.63
CA ALA A 262 -16.80 6.87 -5.07
C ALA A 262 -18.11 6.82 -4.27
N GLY A 263 -18.04 7.09 -2.97
CA GLY A 263 -19.21 7.18 -2.11
C GLY A 263 -20.12 8.36 -2.48
N ALA A 264 -19.54 9.54 -2.76
CA ALA A 264 -20.29 10.72 -3.19
C ALA A 264 -21.02 10.47 -4.52
N VAL A 265 -20.34 9.90 -5.52
CA VAL A 265 -20.94 9.55 -6.81
C VAL A 265 -22.03 8.48 -6.64
N THR A 266 -21.79 7.45 -5.84
CA THR A 266 -22.79 6.40 -5.57
C THR A 266 -24.03 6.97 -4.89
N GLY A 267 -23.85 7.81 -3.87
CA GLY A 267 -24.93 8.48 -3.16
C GLY A 267 -25.77 9.36 -4.09
N ALA A 268 -25.13 10.07 -5.01
CA ALA A 268 -25.82 10.88 -6.01
C ALA A 268 -26.60 10.01 -7.01
N ALA A 269 -25.97 8.93 -7.51
CA ALA A 269 -26.57 8.03 -8.49
C ALA A 269 -27.84 7.32 -7.97
N ILE A 270 -27.89 6.98 -6.68
CA ILE A 270 -29.07 6.35 -6.06
C ILE A 270 -30.09 7.37 -5.51
N GLY A 271 -29.84 8.68 -5.68
CA GLY A 271 -30.71 9.75 -5.22
C GLY A 271 -30.69 10.04 -3.71
N LEU A 272 -29.77 9.41 -2.96
CA LEU A 272 -29.59 9.64 -1.52
C LEU A 272 -28.91 11.00 -1.26
N LEU A 273 -27.88 11.32 -2.05
CA LEU A 273 -27.16 12.58 -1.98
C LEU A 273 -27.69 13.53 -3.06
N LYS A 274 -28.45 14.56 -2.64
CA LYS A 274 -29.04 15.54 -3.56
C LYS A 274 -28.16 16.77 -3.80
N SER A 275 -27.25 17.05 -2.86
CA SER A 275 -26.35 18.20 -2.88
C SER A 275 -25.08 17.86 -2.12
N LEU A 276 -23.93 18.27 -2.65
CA LEU A 276 -22.65 18.19 -1.96
C LEU A 276 -22.09 19.60 -1.81
N HIS A 277 -21.67 19.96 -0.60
CA HIS A 277 -20.99 21.24 -0.38
C HIS A 277 -19.55 21.12 -0.88
N CYS A 278 -19.20 21.91 -1.88
CA CYS A 278 -17.84 21.99 -2.43
C CYS A 278 -17.48 23.44 -2.74
N ASP A 279 -16.20 23.76 -2.62
CA ASP A 279 -15.65 24.99 -3.16
C ASP A 279 -15.34 24.77 -4.64
N LYS A 280 -15.97 25.57 -5.51
CA LYS A 280 -15.82 25.47 -6.97
C LYS A 280 -14.44 25.88 -7.46
N ASP A 281 -13.70 26.63 -6.64
CA ASP A 281 -12.39 27.17 -7.00
C ASP A 281 -11.25 26.21 -6.56
N ILE A 282 -11.59 25.11 -5.87
CA ILE A 282 -10.64 24.06 -5.46
C ILE A 282 -10.73 22.87 -6.41
N ALA A 283 -9.60 22.54 -7.05
CA ALA A 283 -9.47 21.33 -7.85
C ALA A 283 -9.26 20.10 -6.95
N ALA A 284 -10.14 19.09 -7.07
CA ALA A 284 -9.93 17.80 -6.45
C ALA A 284 -8.99 16.94 -7.30
N ASP A 285 -7.76 16.77 -6.85
CA ASP A 285 -6.79 15.92 -7.56
C ASP A 285 -7.10 14.44 -7.35
N MET A 286 -7.39 13.75 -8.45
CA MET A 286 -7.80 12.35 -8.50
C MET A 286 -6.88 11.56 -9.44
N VAL A 287 -6.37 10.43 -8.94
CA VAL A 287 -5.45 9.58 -9.70
C VAL A 287 -6.07 8.18 -9.86
N PRO A 288 -6.19 7.67 -11.10
CA PRO A 288 -6.62 6.29 -11.32
C PRO A 288 -5.67 5.28 -10.66
N VAL A 289 -6.23 4.26 -10.01
CA VAL A 289 -5.43 3.28 -9.27
C VAL A 289 -4.41 2.54 -10.13
N ASP A 290 -4.71 2.26 -11.39
CA ASP A 290 -3.78 1.61 -12.32
C ASP A 290 -2.56 2.49 -12.64
N MET A 291 -2.76 3.81 -12.73
CA MET A 291 -1.65 4.76 -12.89
C MET A 291 -0.80 4.86 -11.61
N ALA A 292 -1.44 4.90 -10.43
CA ALA A 292 -0.72 4.89 -9.15
C ALA A 292 0.11 3.60 -8.97
N ILE A 293 -0.41 2.46 -9.43
CA ILE A 293 0.35 1.19 -9.42
C ILE A 293 1.50 1.22 -10.42
N ASN A 294 1.31 1.76 -11.62
CA ASN A 294 2.42 1.92 -12.57
C ASN A 294 3.53 2.83 -11.99
N ALA A 295 3.17 3.89 -11.26
CA ALA A 295 4.13 4.73 -10.54
C ALA A 295 4.85 3.94 -9.44
N ALA A 296 4.15 3.09 -8.67
CA ALA A 296 4.78 2.23 -7.66
C ALA A 296 5.85 1.31 -8.28
N LEU A 297 5.57 0.71 -9.44
CA LEU A 297 6.52 -0.14 -10.17
C LEU A 297 7.71 0.66 -10.71
N ALA A 298 7.48 1.88 -11.19
CA ALA A 298 8.53 2.78 -11.64
C ALA A 298 9.45 3.22 -10.48
N ILE A 299 8.88 3.51 -9.30
CA ILE A 299 9.65 3.83 -8.10
C ILE A 299 10.52 2.64 -7.69
N ALA A 300 9.98 1.42 -7.68
CA ALA A 300 10.77 0.23 -7.39
C ALA A 300 11.95 0.07 -8.36
N TRP A 301 11.72 0.34 -9.65
CA TRP A 301 12.77 0.33 -10.67
C TRP A 301 13.86 1.38 -10.42
N GLU A 302 13.47 2.62 -10.17
CA GLU A 302 14.40 3.73 -9.90
C GLU A 302 15.24 3.45 -8.66
N VAL A 303 14.59 3.06 -7.55
CA VAL A 303 15.26 2.70 -6.30
C VAL A 303 16.29 1.59 -6.51
N ALA A 304 15.95 0.56 -7.29
CA ALA A 304 16.84 -0.55 -7.57
C ALA A 304 18.09 -0.17 -8.37
N GLN A 305 18.09 0.97 -9.10
CA GLN A 305 19.27 1.43 -9.84
C GLN A 305 20.37 1.99 -8.93
N HIS A 306 20.03 2.32 -7.69
CA HIS A 306 20.96 2.95 -6.72
C HIS A 306 21.47 1.96 -5.66
N THR A 307 21.34 0.65 -5.92
CA THR A 307 21.70 -0.45 -5.00
C THR A 307 22.96 -1.19 -5.42
#